data_AF-A0A955ZTL2-F1
#
_entry.id   AF-A0A955ZTL2-F1
#
_cell.length_a   1.000
_cell.length_b   1.000
_cell.length_c   1.000
_cell.angle_alpha   90.00
_cell.angle_beta   90.00
_cell.angle_gamma   90.00
#
_symmetry.space_group_name_H-M   'P 1'
#
loop_
_entity.id
_entity.type
_entity.pdbx_description
1 polymer ?
#
loop_
_entity_poly.entity_id
_entity_poly.type
_entity_poly.pdbx_seq_one_letter_code
_entity_poly.pdbx_strand_id
1 'polypeptide(L)' 'MSDNEVLVVASKIKTYIKNKGDMKTSAGVFDVLSDRLRAMCDQAIESARADGRKTVLDRDFS' A
#
# COMPACT_ATOMS: atom_id res chain seq x y z
N MET A 1 -4.67 -17.21 6.72
CA MET A 1 -5.17 -15.86 7.04
C MET A 1 -5.54 -15.23 5.72
N SER A 2 -6.80 -15.36 5.37
CA SER A 2 -7.36 -14.95 4.09
C SER A 2 -8.47 -13.99 4.45
N ASP A 3 -8.12 -12.71 4.57
CA ASP A 3 -9.05 -11.61 4.62
C ASP A 3 -8.34 -10.43 3.98
N ASN A 4 -8.97 -9.86 2.95
CA ASN A 4 -8.41 -8.82 2.11
C ASN A 4 -8.37 -7.49 2.89
N GLU A 5 -7.58 -7.44 3.96
CA GLU A 5 -7.56 -6.34 4.91
C GLU A 5 -7.16 -5.05 4.22
N VAL A 6 -7.97 -4.02 4.41
CA VAL A 6 -7.66 -2.70 3.88
C VAL A 6 -6.46 -2.13 4.63
N LEU A 7 -5.32 -2.03 3.95
CA LEU A 7 -4.05 -1.54 4.52
C LEU A 7 -3.97 0.00 4.58
N VAL A 8 -4.98 0.69 4.05
CA VAL A 8 -5.00 2.15 3.94
C VAL A 8 -6.04 2.78 4.85
N VAL A 9 -5.70 3.93 5.43
CA VAL A 9 -6.67 4.74 6.17
C VAL A 9 -7.57 5.46 5.17
N ALA A 10 -8.78 4.92 4.96
CA ALA A 10 -9.72 5.41 3.95
C ALA A 10 -9.99 6.93 4.03
N SER A 11 -10.07 7.50 5.24
CA SER A 11 -10.28 8.95 5.42
C SER A 11 -9.12 9.80 4.89
N LYS A 12 -7.87 9.35 5.06
CA LYS A 12 -6.69 10.06 4.54
C LYS A 12 -6.67 10.04 3.01
N ILE A 13 -6.97 8.90 2.41
CA ILE A 13 -7.04 8.75 0.95
C ILE A 13 -8.17 9.60 0.36
N LYS A 14 -9.37 9.56 0.96
CA LYS A 14 -10.51 10.40 0.54
C LYS A 14 -10.15 11.88 0.57
N THR A 15 -9.55 12.35 1.67
CA THR A 15 -9.15 13.75 1.82
C THR A 15 -8.08 14.13 0.81
N TYR A 16 -7.09 13.26 0.56
CA TYR A 16 -6.06 13.51 -0.45
C TYR A 16 -6.66 13.67 -1.85
N ILE A 17 -7.49 12.72 -2.29
CA ILE A 17 -8.14 12.74 -3.60
C ILE A 17 -9.04 13.96 -3.76
N LYS A 18 -9.83 14.29 -2.74
CA LYS A 18 -10.68 15.50 -2.75
C LYS A 18 -9.84 16.78 -2.83
N ASN A 19 -8.81 16.92 -2.01
CA ASN A 19 -8.02 18.16 -1.98
C ASN A 19 -7.17 18.36 -3.24
N LYS A 20 -6.74 17.27 -3.89
CA LYS A 20 -5.93 17.34 -5.11
C LYS A 20 -6.73 17.43 -6.40
N GLY A 21 -7.93 16.85 -6.45
CA GLY A 21 -8.70 16.74 -7.68
C GLY A 21 -10.16 17.13 -7.59
N ASP A 22 -10.66 17.55 -6.41
CA ASP A 22 -12.08 17.80 -6.13
C ASP A 22 -12.99 16.59 -6.44
N MET A 23 -12.47 15.38 -6.21
CA MET A 23 -13.17 14.12 -6.55
C MET A 23 -13.70 13.40 -5.30
N LYS A 24 -14.74 12.58 -5.51
CA LYS A 24 -15.22 11.58 -4.56
C LYS A 24 -14.52 10.25 -4.83
N THR A 25 -14.35 9.43 -3.79
CA THR A 25 -13.70 8.11 -3.87
C THR A 25 -14.71 7.02 -3.52
N SER A 26 -14.86 6.00 -4.38
CA SER A 26 -15.70 4.83 -4.10
C SER A 26 -15.01 3.87 -3.12
N ALA A 27 -15.79 2.99 -2.48
CA ALA A 27 -15.28 2.07 -1.47
C ALA A 27 -14.27 1.05 -2.04
N GLY A 28 -14.53 0.51 -3.23
CA GLY A 28 -13.66 -0.51 -3.85
C GLY A 28 -12.25 -0.02 -4.23
N VAL A 29 -12.01 1.31 -4.22
CA VAL A 29 -10.65 1.86 -4.41
C VAL A 29 -9.72 1.39 -3.29
N PHE A 30 -10.23 1.23 -2.07
CA PHE A 30 -9.38 0.88 -0.92
C PHE A 30 -8.86 -0.55 -1.00
N ASP A 31 -9.66 -1.48 -1.54
CA ASP A 31 -9.23 -2.86 -1.78
C ASP A 31 -8.11 -2.89 -2.81
N VAL A 32 -8.30 -2.24 -3.96
CA VAL A 32 -7.30 -2.17 -5.04
C VAL A 32 -5.99 -1.52 -4.57
N LEU A 33 -6.06 -0.44 -3.78
CA LEU A 33 -4.87 0.17 -3.21
C LEU A 33 -4.15 -0.75 -2.23
N SER A 34 -4.90 -1.50 -1.43
CA SER A 34 -4.35 -2.44 -0.47
C SER A 34 -3.66 -3.61 -1.17
N ASP A 35 -4.26 -4.13 -2.26
CA ASP A 35 -3.65 -5.17 -3.09
C ASP A 35 -2.31 -4.71 -3.67
N ARG A 36 -2.24 -3.48 -4.18
CA ARG A 36 -0.99 -2.89 -4.70
C ARG A 36 0.07 -2.72 -3.62
N LEU A 37 -0.32 -2.23 -2.44
CA LEU A 37 0.59 -2.08 -1.31
C LEU A 37 1.13 -3.43 -0.84
N ARG A 38 0.30 -4.48 -0.80
CA ARG A 38 0.76 -5.84 -0.47
C ARG A 38 1.81 -6.32 -1.46
N ALA A 39 1.55 -6.22 -2.76
CA ALA A 39 2.51 -6.61 -3.78
C ALA A 39 3.85 -5.84 -3.67
N MET A 40 3.79 -4.53 -3.40
CA MET A 40 5.00 -3.73 -3.18
C MET A 40 5.76 -4.16 -1.92
N CYS A 41 5.06 -4.40 -0.81
CA CYS A 41 5.67 -4.87 0.43
C CYS A 41 6.30 -6.26 0.27
N ASP A 42 5.62 -7.18 -0.42
CA ASP A 42 6.14 -8.53 -0.69
C ASP A 42 7.44 -8.46 -1.50
N GLN A 43 7.48 -7.62 -2.53
CA GLN A 43 8.70 -7.38 -3.31
C GLN A 43 9.83 -6.79 -2.44
N ALA A 44 9.51 -5.79 -1.61
CA ALA A 44 10.50 -5.16 -0.75
C ALA A 44 11.05 -6.12 0.33
N ILE A 45 10.21 -7.01 0.84
CA ILE A 45 10.62 -8.08 1.76
C ILE A 45 11.60 -9.03 1.07
N GLU A 46 11.32 -9.44 -0.16
CA GLU A 46 12.20 -10.35 -0.89
C GLU A 46 13.53 -9.70 -1.26
N SER A 47 13.54 -8.40 -1.62
CA SER A 47 14.77 -7.62 -1.79
C SER A 47 15.61 -7.59 -0.50
N ALA A 48 14.98 -7.25 0.63
CA ALA A 48 15.67 -7.23 1.92
C ALA A 48 16.22 -8.60 2.31
N ARG A 49 15.45 -9.67 2.04
CA ARG A 49 15.84 -11.05 2.29
C ARG A 49 17.03 -11.46 1.42
N ALA A 50 17.04 -11.11 0.14
CA ALA A 50 18.13 -11.39 -0.78
C ALA A 50 19.45 -10.75 -0.33
N ASP A 51 19.36 -9.58 0.30
CA ASP A 51 20.49 -8.87 0.92
C ASP A 51 20.87 -9.42 2.32
N GLY A 52 20.24 -10.49 2.79
CA GLY A 52 20.49 -11.09 4.11
C GLY A 52 19.98 -10.25 5.29
N ARG A 53 19.13 -9.25 5.04
CA ARG A 53 18.58 -8.35 6.07
C ARG A 53 17.25 -8.88 6.60
N LYS A 54 16.93 -8.48 7.83
CA LYS A 54 15.60 -8.66 8.44
C LYS A 54 14.80 -7.36 8.54
N THR A 55 15.37 -6.28 8.02
CA THR A 55 14.77 -4.93 8.02
C THR A 55 14.59 -4.51 6.57
N VAL A 56 13.34 -4.23 6.19
CA VAL A 56 13.00 -3.58 4.93
C VAL A 56 13.37 -2.09 5.04
N LEU A 57 14.05 -1.56 4.04
CA LEU A 57 14.53 -0.19 3.96
C LEU A 57 13.88 0.52 2.77
N ASP A 58 13.96 1.86 2.75
CA ASP A 58 13.36 2.67 1.66
C ASP A 58 13.86 2.24 0.27
N ARG A 59 15.12 1.81 0.16
CA ARG A 59 15.74 1.28 -1.08
C ARG A 59 15.14 -0.03 -1.59
N ASP A 60 14.38 -0.74 -0.76
CA ASP A 60 13.70 -1.98 -1.18
C ASP A 60 12.39 -1.66 -1.94
N PHE A 61 11.94 -0.40 -1.93
CA PHE A 61 10.77 0.10 -2.66
C PHE A 61 11.13 0.92 -3.91
N SER A 62 12.42 1.02 -4.26
CA SER A 62 12.93 1.76 -5.42
C SER A 62 13.21 0.87 -6.62
#